data_AF-A0A519ZNL4-F1
#
_entry.id   AF-A0A519ZNL4-F1
#
_cell.length_a   1.000
_cell.length_b   1.000
_cell.length_c   1.000
_cell.angle_alpha   90.00
_cell.angle_beta   90.00
_cell.angle_gamma   90.00
#
_symmetry.space_group_name_H-M   'P 1'
#
loop_
_entity.id
_entity.type
_entity.pdbx_description
1 polymer ?
#
loop_
_entity_poly.entity_id
_entity_poly.type
_entity_poly.pdbx_seq_one_letter_code
_entity_poly.pdbx_strand_id
1 'polypeptide(L)'
;MRPWRGVAASLSSASHGAGRLMSRTRAKAELGEADVRKHLAAHGIELIGGGLDEAPMAYKDIHTVMASQRELVDVLGAFTPKIVRMDGA
;
A
#
# COMPACT_ATOMS: atom_id res chain seq x y z
N MET A 1 -8.06 23.79 -1.52
CA MET A 1 -7.93 23.03 -0.25
C MET A 1 -6.50 22.52 -0.15
N ARG A 2 -5.77 22.78 0.95
CA ARG A 2 -4.46 22.14 1.18
C ARG A 2 -4.74 20.80 1.89
N PRO A 3 -4.38 19.64 1.32
CA PRO A 3 -4.62 18.33 1.94
C PRO A 3 -3.79 18.06 3.21
N TRP A 4 -2.95 19.01 3.61
CA TRP A 4 -1.91 18.81 4.61
C TRP A 4 -2.06 19.85 5.72
N ARG A 5 -2.20 19.40 6.98
CA ARG A 5 -2.66 20.25 8.09
C ARG A 5 -1.58 21.12 8.74
N GLY A 6 -0.29 20.89 8.52
CA GLY A 6 0.70 21.85 9.01
C GLY A 6 1.18 21.67 10.45
N VAL A 7 1.11 20.47 11.06
CA VAL A 7 1.36 20.34 12.52
C VAL A 7 2.84 20.57 12.86
N ALA A 8 3.10 21.53 13.77
CA ALA A 8 4.45 21.91 14.17
C ALA A 8 5.23 20.76 14.83
N ALA A 9 4.55 19.94 15.65
CA ALA A 9 5.15 18.76 16.29
C ALA A 9 5.62 17.70 15.28
N SER A 10 5.09 17.69 14.06
CA SER A 10 5.53 16.80 12.99
C SER A 10 6.47 17.48 11.99
N LEU A 11 7.00 18.68 12.30
CA LEU A 11 7.83 19.48 11.39
C LEU A 11 7.19 19.68 10.02
N SER A 12 5.87 19.82 10.01
CA SER A 12 5.12 19.87 8.76
C SER A 12 5.26 18.62 7.86
N SER A 13 5.33 17.40 8.42
CA SER A 13 5.44 16.13 7.69
C SER A 13 4.39 15.07 8.07
N ALA A 14 4.14 14.13 7.14
CA ALA A 14 3.24 12.96 7.31
C ALA A 14 3.81 11.71 6.60
N SER A 15 3.20 10.54 6.84
CA SER A 15 3.63 9.27 6.25
C SER A 15 3.33 9.22 4.75
N HIS A 16 4.26 8.66 3.98
CA HIS A 16 4.14 8.55 2.52
C HIS A 16 3.24 7.40 2.05
N GLY A 17 3.17 6.30 2.79
CA GLY A 17 2.40 5.11 2.41
C GLY A 17 2.33 4.08 3.52
N ALA A 18 1.82 2.89 3.21
CA ALA A 18 1.60 1.83 4.20
C ALA A 18 2.90 1.34 4.88
N GLY A 19 4.00 1.33 4.14
CA GLY A 19 5.26 0.75 4.59
C GLY A 19 5.23 -0.79 4.62
N ARG A 20 6.41 -1.39 4.52
CA ARG A 20 6.55 -2.85 4.45
C ARG A 20 6.35 -3.49 5.82
N LEU A 21 5.65 -4.62 5.82
CA LEU A 21 5.58 -5.56 6.94
C LEU A 21 6.66 -6.65 6.79
N MET A 22 6.97 -7.04 5.55
CA MET A 22 7.93 -8.08 5.23
C MET A 22 9.10 -7.53 4.40
N SER A 23 10.29 -8.11 4.59
CA SER A 23 11.40 -7.88 3.65
C SER A 23 11.09 -8.48 2.29
N ARG A 24 11.75 -8.01 1.23
CA ARG A 24 11.56 -8.53 -0.13
C ARG A 24 11.86 -10.03 -0.22
N THR A 25 12.95 -10.48 0.40
CA THR A 25 13.34 -11.89 0.42
C THR A 25 12.30 -12.74 1.15
N ARG A 26 11.80 -12.25 2.30
CA ARG A 26 10.77 -12.95 3.07
C ARG A 26 9.47 -13.06 2.28
N ALA A 27 9.05 -11.98 1.62
CA ALA A 27 7.85 -11.98 0.79
C ALA A 27 7.96 -12.98 -0.38
N LYS A 28 9.12 -13.06 -1.05
CA LYS A 28 9.34 -14.07 -2.11
C LYS A 28 9.36 -15.51 -1.60
N ALA A 29 9.78 -15.73 -0.36
CA ALA A 29 9.87 -17.06 0.23
C ALA A 29 8.54 -17.55 0.82
N GLU A 30 7.75 -16.65 1.41
CA GLU A 30 6.52 -17.01 2.15
C GLU A 30 5.24 -16.82 1.32
N LEU A 31 5.23 -15.94 0.31
CA LEU A 31 4.03 -15.67 -0.47
C LEU A 31 3.97 -16.55 -1.72
N GLY A 32 2.86 -17.28 -1.88
CA GLY A 32 2.57 -18.03 -3.10
C GLY A 32 1.97 -17.13 -4.19
N GLU A 33 2.46 -17.26 -5.43
CA GLU A 33 1.92 -16.50 -6.57
C GLU A 33 0.43 -16.78 -6.81
N ALA A 34 0.01 -18.03 -6.65
CA ALA A 34 -1.39 -18.42 -6.76
C ALA A 34 -2.28 -17.71 -5.72
N ASP A 35 -1.80 -17.56 -4.48
CA ASP A 35 -2.54 -16.90 -3.41
C ASP A 35 -2.63 -15.38 -3.65
N VAL A 36 -1.52 -14.77 -4.10
CA VAL A 36 -1.50 -13.36 -4.50
C VAL A 36 -2.50 -13.12 -5.63
N ARG A 37 -2.47 -13.94 -6.69
CA ARG A 37 -3.36 -13.79 -7.84
C ARG A 37 -4.82 -14.03 -7.46
N LYS A 38 -5.10 -15.02 -6.61
CA LYS A 38 -6.45 -15.27 -6.08
C LYS A 38 -6.95 -14.08 -5.25
N HIS A 39 -6.10 -13.50 -4.42
CA HIS A 39 -6.43 -12.32 -3.62
C HIS A 39 -6.77 -11.12 -4.51
N LEU A 40 -5.96 -10.86 -5.55
CA LEU A 40 -6.21 -9.78 -6.50
C LEU A 40 -7.49 -10.00 -7.32
N ALA A 41 -7.71 -11.23 -7.79
CA ALA A 41 -8.93 -11.61 -8.51
C ALA A 41 -10.19 -11.44 -7.64
N ALA A 42 -10.13 -11.78 -6.35
CA ALA A 42 -11.24 -11.58 -5.42
C ALA A 42 -11.62 -10.09 -5.25
N HIS A 43 -10.67 -9.18 -5.46
CA HIS A 43 -10.90 -7.73 -5.45
C HIS A 43 -11.18 -7.14 -6.84
N GLY A 44 -11.21 -7.97 -7.88
CA GLY A 44 -11.39 -7.55 -9.27
C GLY A 44 -10.27 -6.64 -9.76
N ILE A 45 -9.03 -6.95 -9.35
CA ILE A 45 -7.81 -6.23 -9.74
C ILE A 45 -7.06 -7.08 -10.77
N GLU A 46 -6.80 -6.50 -11.94
CA GLU A 46 -5.92 -7.07 -12.95
C GLU A 46 -4.49 -6.62 -12.71
N LEU A 47 -3.56 -7.57 -12.64
CA LEU A 47 -2.13 -7.31 -12.48
C LEU A 47 -1.37 -7.74 -13.74
N ILE A 48 -0.60 -6.81 -14.30
CA ILE A 48 0.26 -7.01 -15.47
C ILE A 48 1.71 -6.84 -15.03
N GLY A 49 2.47 -7.94 -15.00
CA GLY A 49 3.83 -7.99 -14.44
C GLY A 49 3.85 -7.95 -12.91
N GLY A 50 5.03 -7.71 -12.35
CA GLY A 50 5.24 -7.53 -10.91
C GLY A 50 5.65 -8.81 -10.15
N GLY A 51 6.46 -8.61 -9.12
CA GLY A 51 6.99 -9.69 -8.28
C GLY A 51 6.22 -9.88 -6.97
N LEU A 52 6.41 -11.05 -6.35
CA LEU A 52 5.84 -11.41 -5.04
C LEU A 52 6.28 -10.47 -3.92
N ASP A 53 7.41 -9.81 -4.07
CA ASP A 53 7.90 -8.85 -3.08
C ASP A 53 7.11 -7.55 -3.01
N GLU A 54 6.26 -7.27 -4.01
CA GLU A 54 5.34 -6.12 -4.03
C GLU A 54 3.87 -6.55 -3.80
N ALA A 55 3.63 -7.81 -3.43
CA ALA A 55 2.28 -8.28 -3.12
C ALA A 55 1.65 -7.46 -1.98
N PRO A 56 0.32 -7.24 -1.98
CA PRO A 56 -0.37 -6.48 -0.93
C PRO A 56 -0.07 -7.00 0.49
N MET A 57 0.10 -8.32 0.63
CA MET A 57 0.40 -9.01 1.89
C MET A 57 1.79 -8.67 2.47
N ALA A 58 2.71 -8.14 1.66
CA ALA A 58 4.03 -7.71 2.11
C ALA A 58 4.00 -6.33 2.81
N TYR A 59 2.87 -5.62 2.75
CA TYR A 59 2.67 -4.28 3.29
C TYR A 59 1.78 -4.28 4.53
N LYS A 60 1.88 -3.21 5.33
CA LYS A 60 0.95 -2.96 6.44
C LYS A 60 -0.41 -2.55 5.90
N ASP A 61 -1.43 -2.64 6.74
CA ASP A 61 -2.74 -2.07 6.42
C ASP A 61 -2.65 -0.53 6.36
N ILE A 62 -2.97 0.02 5.18
CA ILE A 62 -3.00 1.46 4.95
C ILE A 62 -4.00 2.17 5.86
N HIS A 63 -5.12 1.52 6.21
CA HIS A 63 -6.13 2.11 7.09
C HIS A 63 -5.58 2.33 8.50
N THR A 64 -4.71 1.43 8.97
CA THR A 64 -4.02 1.58 10.26
C THR A 64 -3.06 2.77 10.21
N VAL A 65 -2.27 2.92 9.14
CA VAL A 65 -1.35 4.06 8.98
C VAL A 65 -2.11 5.38 8.92
N MET A 66 -3.19 5.45 8.14
CA MET A 66 -4.04 6.64 8.03
C MET A 66 -4.72 7.00 9.35
N ALA A 67 -5.15 6.00 10.14
CA ALA A 67 -5.74 6.23 11.44
C ALA A 67 -4.76 6.88 12.43
N SER A 68 -3.48 6.52 12.37
CA SER A 68 -2.43 7.07 13.25
C SER A 68 -2.01 8.50 12.93
N GLN A 69 -2.40 9.04 11.77
CA GLN A 69 -1.99 10.39 11.34
C GLN A 69 -3.17 11.32 11.04
N ARG A 70 -4.36 11.04 11.59
CA ARG A 70 -5.58 11.85 11.41
C ARG A 70 -5.39 13.32 11.76
N GLU A 71 -4.49 13.65 12.69
CA GLU A 71 -4.18 15.02 13.08
C GLU A 71 -3.28 15.74 12.05
N LEU A 72 -2.54 14.99 11.23
CA LEU A 72 -1.53 15.52 10.31
C LEU A 72 -2.07 15.75 8.89
N VAL A 73 -3.12 15.01 8.49
CA VAL A 73 -3.61 14.98 7.10
C VAL A 73 -5.12 15.06 7.02
N ASP A 74 -5.62 15.63 5.93
CA ASP A 74 -7.04 15.58 5.56
C ASP A 74 -7.26 14.57 4.43
N VAL A 75 -8.17 13.62 4.64
CA VAL A 75 -8.51 12.63 3.62
C VAL A 75 -9.47 13.26 2.61
N LEU A 76 -8.96 13.54 1.41
CA LEU A 76 -9.78 14.11 0.33
C LEU A 76 -10.54 13.06 -0.48
N GLY A 77 -10.05 11.82 -0.49
CA GLY A 77 -10.64 10.73 -1.26
C GLY A 77 -9.86 9.44 -1.11
N ALA A 78 -10.47 8.34 -1.51
CA ALA A 78 -9.86 7.01 -1.56
C ALA A 78 -9.95 6.46 -2.98
N PHE A 79 -8.89 5.80 -3.42
CA PHE A 79 -8.80 5.19 -4.75
C PHE A 79 -8.58 3.70 -4.60
N THR A 80 -9.40 2.91 -5.30
CA THR A 80 -9.25 1.46 -5.37
C THR A 80 -8.75 1.10 -6.76
N PRO A 81 -7.60 0.42 -6.89
CA PRO A 81 -7.08 0.05 -8.19
C PRO A 81 -8.01 -0.95 -8.90
N LYS A 82 -8.02 -0.89 -10.23
CA LYS A 82 -8.65 -1.91 -11.10
C LYS A 82 -7.65 -2.61 -11.98
N ILE A 83 -6.64 -1.88 -12.45
CA ILE A 83 -5.54 -2.40 -13.25
C ILE A 83 -4.25 -1.88 -12.64
N VAL A 84 -3.29 -2.77 -12.42
CA VAL A 84 -1.95 -2.45 -11.95
C VAL A 84 -0.95 -2.99 -12.96
N ARG A 85 -0.06 -2.14 -13.45
CA ARG A 85 1.07 -2.56 -14.27
C ARG A 85 2.35 -2.25 -13.55
N MET A 86 3.18 -3.26 -13.36
CA MET A 86 4.49 -3.13 -12.75
C MET A 86 5.57 -3.54 -13.76
N ASP A 87 6.79 -3.05 -13.53
CA ASP A 87 7.95 -3.50 -14.29
C ASP A 87 8.36 -4.92 -13.83
N GLY A 88 8.78 -5.75 -14.78
CA GLY A 88 9.17 -7.14 -14.55
C GLY A 88 8.10 -8.18 -14.90
N ALA A 89 8.41 -8.97 -15.93
CA ALA A 89 8.08 -10.39 -16.06
C ALA A 89 9.38 -11.10 -16.45
#